data_AF-A0A930BYG5-F1
#
_entry.id   AF-A0A930BYG5-F1
#
_cell.length_a   1.000
_cell.length_b   1.000
_cell.length_c   1.000
_cell.angle_alpha   90.00
_cell.angle_beta   90.00
_cell.angle_gamma   90.00
#
_symmetry.space_group_name_H-M   'P 1'
#
loop_
_entity.id
_entity.type
_entity.pdbx_description
1 polymer ?
#
loop_
_entity_poly.entity_id
_entity_poly.type
_entity_poly.pdbx_seq_one_letter_code
_entity_poly.pdbx_strand_id
1 'polypeptide(L)'
;MAGAVLKQWLDRLGYAAEPAALHVRGAAISEAHPYALEIKSLLKPDGAVRAQAVFVVEGVPTVVFMADDQPLSASALDDVRKRIWNQNLATVVIELRDREAVALPVRKLQKAEQRFSLQEARPDGPFSALDVATANLSRRLPAWFDVKARVDSKLLANLSVTVSKLAGTGFRGAAKTSDRKRWAELLMGQVLFISYLEHREIVGVTYRGRRDVGELHDLVARMDREGVRVLVDRLRGDFNGDFLGDDRHDPWTALTDDGFDFLNQFLRRTDMETGQGDFWNYDFSYIPVELLSGLYEKFLTPEQQAKDGAYYTPRNLAMLAVEQALMASP
;
A
#
# COMPACT_ATOMS: atom_id res chain seq x y z
N MET A 1 -22.68 22.41 -2.83
CA MET A 1 -23.82 21.71 -2.20
C MET A 1 -23.39 20.43 -1.49
N ALA A 2 -22.25 19.87 -1.88
CA ALA A 2 -21.63 18.69 -1.28
C ALA A 2 -21.65 18.61 0.27
N GLY A 3 -21.37 19.71 0.99
CA GLY A 3 -21.32 19.69 2.46
C GLY A 3 -22.66 19.39 3.14
N ALA A 4 -23.77 19.86 2.59
CA ALA A 4 -25.11 19.58 3.14
C ALA A 4 -25.54 18.13 2.87
N VAL A 5 -25.27 17.65 1.65
CA VAL A 5 -25.51 16.26 1.24
C VAL A 5 -24.72 15.29 2.11
N LEU A 6 -23.42 15.56 2.30
CA LEU A 6 -22.54 14.77 3.16
C LEU A 6 -23.12 14.67 4.58
N LYS A 7 -23.43 15.81 5.20
CA LYS A 7 -23.97 15.82 6.57
C LYS A 7 -25.25 15.00 6.68
N GLN A 8 -26.19 15.19 5.75
CA GLN A 8 -27.45 14.48 5.74
C GLN A 8 -27.28 12.96 5.66
N TRP A 9 -26.37 12.48 4.81
CA TRP A 9 -26.05 11.05 4.70
C TRP A 9 -25.39 10.51 5.97
N LEU A 10 -24.39 11.22 6.51
CA LEU A 10 -23.67 10.80 7.72
C LEU A 10 -24.61 10.75 8.93
N ASP A 11 -25.56 11.67 9.05
CA ASP A 11 -26.59 11.67 10.09
C ASP A 11 -27.52 10.46 9.92
N ARG A 12 -28.03 10.22 8.70
CA ARG A 12 -28.99 9.14 8.41
C ARG A 12 -28.40 7.74 8.59
N LEU A 13 -27.15 7.55 8.22
CA LEU A 13 -26.42 6.29 8.35
C LEU A 13 -25.80 6.10 9.74
N GLY A 14 -25.97 7.06 10.65
CA GLY A 14 -25.50 6.96 12.04
C GLY A 14 -24.01 7.25 12.25
N TYR A 15 -23.26 7.63 11.21
CA TYR A 15 -21.83 7.97 11.33
C TYR A 15 -21.60 9.21 12.19
N ALA A 16 -22.49 10.21 12.10
CA ALA A 16 -22.37 11.43 12.90
C ALA A 16 -22.57 11.20 14.41
N ALA A 17 -23.16 10.07 14.81
CA ALA A 17 -23.29 9.67 16.20
C ALA A 17 -21.98 9.13 16.81
N GLU A 18 -20.96 8.88 15.98
CA GLU A 18 -19.64 8.37 16.39
C GLU A 18 -18.51 9.37 16.05
N PRO A 19 -18.49 10.57 16.65
CA PRO A 19 -17.56 11.63 16.28
C PRO A 19 -16.08 11.28 16.53
N ALA A 20 -15.79 10.34 17.44
CA ALA A 20 -14.43 9.86 17.67
C ALA A 20 -13.92 8.97 16.52
N ALA A 21 -14.83 8.30 15.80
CA ALA A 21 -14.51 7.38 14.71
C ALA A 21 -14.71 8.03 13.32
N LEU A 22 -15.28 9.24 13.25
CA LEU A 22 -15.56 9.94 12.01
C LEU A 22 -14.65 11.16 11.83
N HIS A 23 -13.80 11.13 10.80
CA HIS A 23 -12.95 12.24 10.43
C HIS A 23 -13.48 12.93 9.17
N VAL A 24 -13.85 14.21 9.28
CA VAL A 24 -14.39 15.00 8.18
C VAL A 24 -13.33 15.96 7.65
N ARG A 25 -13.32 16.21 6.33
CA ARG A 25 -12.41 17.18 5.71
C ARG A 25 -12.50 18.54 6.39
N GLY A 26 -11.34 19.13 6.66
CA GLY A 26 -11.22 20.46 7.29
C GLY A 26 -11.30 20.43 8.81
N ALA A 27 -11.68 19.31 9.42
CA ALA A 27 -11.56 19.11 10.87
C ALA A 27 -10.11 18.76 11.25
N ALA A 28 -9.71 19.15 12.46
CA ALA A 28 -8.42 18.76 13.01
C ALA A 28 -8.40 17.25 13.29
N ILE A 29 -7.29 16.60 12.94
CA ILE A 29 -7.03 15.19 13.25
C ILE A 29 -5.88 15.17 14.27
N SER A 30 -6.09 14.47 15.38
CA SER A 30 -5.06 14.30 16.41
C SER A 30 -3.80 13.71 15.79
N GLU A 31 -2.64 14.32 16.07
CA GLU A 31 -1.33 13.76 15.68
C GLU A 31 -1.05 12.43 16.37
N ALA A 32 -1.71 12.17 17.51
CA ALA A 32 -1.61 10.90 18.23
C ALA A 32 -2.45 9.78 17.60
N HIS A 33 -3.29 10.07 16.59
CA HIS A 33 -4.03 9.02 15.91
C HIS A 33 -3.04 8.13 15.12
N PRO A 34 -3.05 6.79 15.29
CA PRO A 34 -2.06 5.91 14.67
C PRO A 34 -1.93 6.15 13.17
N TYR A 35 -3.04 6.34 12.45
CA TYR A 35 -3.08 6.59 11.00
C TYR A 35 -3.34 8.06 10.61
N ALA A 36 -2.91 9.03 11.43
CA ALA A 36 -3.19 10.45 11.19
C ALA A 36 -2.73 10.93 9.80
N LEU A 37 -1.53 10.51 9.37
CA LEU A 37 -0.96 10.91 8.07
C LEU A 37 -1.77 10.38 6.89
N GLU A 38 -2.21 9.13 6.97
CA GLU A 38 -3.00 8.47 5.94
C GLU A 38 -4.39 9.10 5.83
N ILE A 39 -5.05 9.35 6.96
CA ILE A 39 -6.36 10.01 7.00
C ILE A 39 -6.26 11.45 6.46
N LYS A 40 -5.22 12.20 6.86
CA LYS A 40 -4.96 13.54 6.32
C LYS A 40 -4.74 13.52 4.81
N SER A 41 -3.99 12.53 4.31
CA SER A 41 -3.73 12.34 2.88
C SER A 41 -5.03 12.05 2.11
N LEU A 42 -5.91 11.21 2.66
CA LEU A 42 -7.23 10.92 2.07
C LEU A 42 -8.11 12.17 1.99
N LEU A 43 -8.12 13.00 3.04
CA LEU A 43 -9.00 14.17 3.17
C LEU A 43 -8.45 15.45 2.52
N LYS A 44 -7.19 15.45 2.07
CA LYS A 44 -6.52 16.63 1.51
C LYS A 44 -7.28 17.20 0.30
N PRO A 45 -7.72 18.49 0.30
CA PRO A 45 -8.57 19.05 -0.75
C PRO A 45 -7.92 19.12 -2.15
N ASP A 46 -6.62 19.44 -2.18
CA ASP A 46 -5.73 19.44 -3.34
C ASP A 46 -5.02 18.08 -3.51
N GLY A 47 -5.45 17.08 -2.75
CA GLY A 47 -4.90 15.74 -2.79
C GLY A 47 -5.39 14.92 -3.99
N ALA A 48 -4.84 13.72 -4.11
CA ALA A 48 -5.19 12.78 -5.16
C ALA A 48 -6.55 12.09 -4.91
N VAL A 49 -6.91 11.83 -3.65
CA VAL A 49 -8.14 11.11 -3.29
C VAL A 49 -9.29 12.08 -3.06
N ARG A 50 -9.08 13.16 -2.30
CA ARG A 50 -10.11 14.17 -2.01
C ARG A 50 -11.37 13.53 -1.43
N ALA A 51 -11.21 12.70 -0.41
CA ALA A 51 -12.32 12.23 0.41
C ALA A 51 -12.93 13.38 1.22
N GLN A 52 -14.23 13.32 1.45
CA GLN A 52 -14.96 14.31 2.25
C GLN A 52 -15.06 13.87 3.71
N ALA A 53 -15.11 12.55 3.95
CA ALA A 53 -15.02 11.97 5.27
C ALA A 53 -14.34 10.59 5.22
N VAL A 54 -13.79 10.17 6.34
CA VAL A 54 -13.23 8.83 6.56
C VAL A 54 -13.79 8.33 7.90
N PHE A 55 -14.37 7.13 7.89
CA PHE A 55 -14.79 6.44 9.10
C PHE A 55 -13.79 5.34 9.45
N VAL A 56 -13.40 5.29 10.71
CA VAL A 56 -12.45 4.30 11.26
C VAL A 56 -13.20 3.28 12.11
N VAL A 57 -12.76 2.02 12.06
CA VAL A 57 -13.23 0.95 12.95
C VAL A 57 -12.01 0.48 13.73
N GLU A 58 -12.10 0.49 15.06
CA GLU A 58 -10.96 0.17 15.95
C GLU A 58 -9.70 0.98 15.61
N GLY A 59 -9.88 2.24 15.21
CA GLY A 59 -8.80 3.16 14.81
C GLY A 59 -8.27 2.97 13.39
N VAL A 60 -8.72 1.96 12.64
CA VAL A 60 -8.26 1.72 11.26
C VAL A 60 -9.24 2.32 10.24
N PRO A 61 -8.78 3.15 9.28
CA PRO A 61 -9.62 3.64 8.18
C PRO A 61 -10.34 2.48 7.49
N THR A 62 -11.66 2.53 7.43
CA THR A 62 -12.48 1.42 6.92
C THR A 62 -13.38 1.87 5.77
N VAL A 63 -14.02 3.03 5.90
CA VAL A 63 -14.92 3.60 4.88
C VAL A 63 -14.45 4.98 4.48
N VAL A 64 -14.36 5.22 3.18
CA VAL A 64 -14.01 6.52 2.60
C VAL A 64 -15.21 7.09 1.86
N PHE A 65 -15.63 8.29 2.24
CA PHE A 65 -16.78 8.97 1.64
C PHE A 65 -16.34 9.99 0.61
N MET A 66 -16.90 9.86 -0.59
CA MET A 66 -16.76 10.80 -1.69
C MET A 66 -18.07 11.57 -1.82
N ALA A 67 -18.03 12.90 -1.85
CA ALA A 67 -19.19 13.73 -2.14
C ALA A 67 -18.71 14.96 -2.91
N ASP A 68 -18.68 14.84 -4.24
CA ASP A 68 -18.36 15.93 -5.15
C ASP A 68 -19.66 16.52 -5.71
N ASP A 69 -19.63 17.79 -6.14
CA ASP A 69 -20.83 18.47 -6.68
C ASP A 69 -21.33 17.83 -7.98
N GLN A 70 -20.49 17.05 -8.68
CA GLN A 70 -20.88 16.20 -9.80
C GLN A 70 -20.45 14.75 -9.51
N PRO A 71 -21.27 13.76 -9.90
CA PRO A 71 -20.87 12.36 -9.81
C PRO A 71 -19.56 12.10 -10.56
N LEU A 72 -18.65 11.38 -9.92
CA LEU A 72 -17.42 10.93 -10.54
C LEU A 72 -17.76 9.97 -11.68
N SER A 73 -16.99 10.06 -12.77
CA SER A 73 -17.04 9.03 -13.81
C SER A 73 -16.56 7.69 -13.21
N ALA A 74 -17.02 6.57 -13.78
CA ALA A 74 -16.58 5.25 -13.33
C ALA A 74 -15.05 5.10 -13.35
N SER A 75 -14.36 5.70 -14.33
CA SER A 75 -12.90 5.71 -14.41
C SER A 75 -12.27 6.52 -13.28
N ALA A 76 -12.79 7.72 -12.98
CA ALA A 76 -12.25 8.56 -11.91
C ALA A 76 -12.44 7.91 -10.52
N LEU A 77 -13.58 7.25 -10.31
CA LEU A 77 -13.83 6.50 -9.08
C LEU A 77 -12.90 5.28 -8.95
N ASP A 78 -12.63 4.58 -10.06
CA ASP A 78 -11.64 3.49 -10.09
C ASP A 78 -10.23 3.98 -9.78
N ASP A 79 -9.82 5.16 -10.27
CA ASP A 79 -8.51 5.75 -9.96
C ASP A 79 -8.38 6.13 -8.48
N VAL A 80 -9.44 6.69 -7.89
CA VAL A 80 -9.51 6.96 -6.45
C VAL A 80 -9.43 5.65 -5.66
N ARG A 81 -10.22 4.64 -6.01
CA ARG A 81 -10.21 3.32 -5.36
C ARG A 81 -8.85 2.64 -5.47
N LYS A 82 -8.17 2.73 -6.61
CA LYS A 82 -6.81 2.23 -6.80
C LYS A 82 -5.81 2.84 -5.80
N ARG A 83 -5.92 4.15 -5.55
CA ARG A 83 -5.05 4.84 -4.57
C ARG A 83 -5.34 4.39 -3.15
N ILE A 84 -6.62 4.29 -2.79
CA ILE A 84 -7.06 3.79 -1.48
C ILE A 84 -6.64 2.33 -1.29
N TRP A 85 -6.71 1.51 -2.34
CA TRP A 85 -6.27 0.11 -2.32
C TRP A 85 -4.78 -0.01 -2.03
N ASN A 86 -3.95 0.87 -2.61
CA ASN A 86 -2.52 0.89 -2.32
C ASN A 86 -2.19 1.32 -0.88
N GLN A 87 -3.07 2.04 -0.18
CA GLN A 87 -2.89 2.30 1.25
C GLN A 87 -3.09 1.06 2.12
N ASN A 88 -3.78 0.03 1.62
CA ASN A 88 -4.07 -1.21 2.34
C ASN A 88 -4.86 -1.05 3.66
N LEU A 89 -5.54 0.08 3.87
CA LEU A 89 -6.29 0.36 5.10
C LEU A 89 -7.80 0.21 4.86
N ALA A 90 -8.39 1.12 4.09
CA ALA A 90 -9.83 1.13 3.88
C ALA A 90 -10.30 0.00 2.95
N THR A 91 -11.51 -0.50 3.22
CA THR A 91 -12.11 -1.60 2.47
C THR A 91 -13.29 -1.14 1.61
N VAL A 92 -13.91 -0.01 1.95
CA VAL A 92 -15.12 0.47 1.28
C VAL A 92 -14.97 1.93 0.85
N VAL A 93 -15.42 2.23 -0.36
CA VAL A 93 -15.64 3.61 -0.83
C VAL A 93 -17.13 3.81 -1.05
N ILE A 94 -17.67 4.90 -0.54
CA ILE A 94 -19.07 5.29 -0.74
C ILE A 94 -19.11 6.66 -1.40
N GLU A 95 -19.61 6.70 -2.63
CA GLU A 95 -19.93 7.95 -3.30
C GLU A 95 -21.35 8.39 -2.92
N LEU A 96 -21.47 9.54 -2.27
CA LEU A 96 -22.71 10.14 -1.82
C LEU A 96 -23.16 11.20 -2.83
N ARG A 97 -24.42 11.11 -3.25
CA ARG A 97 -25.09 12.06 -4.15
C ARG A 97 -26.36 12.57 -3.49
N ASP A 98 -27.08 13.50 -4.10
CA ASP A 98 -28.24 14.16 -3.48
C ASP A 98 -29.32 13.20 -2.94
N ARG A 99 -29.64 12.12 -3.67
CA ARG A 99 -30.70 11.17 -3.28
C ARG A 99 -30.27 9.71 -3.25
N GLU A 100 -29.07 9.42 -3.73
CA GLU A 100 -28.55 8.07 -3.93
C GLU A 100 -27.10 7.99 -3.49
N ALA A 101 -26.68 6.81 -3.06
CA ALA A 101 -25.30 6.52 -2.75
C ALA A 101 -24.86 5.24 -3.46
N VAL A 102 -23.57 5.19 -3.80
CA VAL A 102 -22.94 4.06 -4.47
C VAL A 102 -21.79 3.56 -3.60
N ALA A 103 -21.95 2.38 -3.02
CA ALA A 103 -20.89 1.69 -2.30
C ALA A 103 -20.16 0.68 -3.20
N LEU A 104 -18.84 0.70 -3.13
CA LEU A 104 -17.95 -0.22 -3.82
C LEU A 104 -16.87 -0.72 -2.85
N PRO A 105 -16.39 -1.97 -3.01
CA PRO A 105 -15.19 -2.39 -2.33
C PRO A 105 -14.01 -1.58 -2.85
N VAL A 106 -13.01 -1.34 -2.02
CA VAL A 106 -11.78 -0.71 -2.48
C VAL A 106 -11.14 -1.57 -3.55
N ARG A 107 -11.02 -2.90 -3.39
CA ARG A 107 -10.54 -3.82 -4.45
C ARG A 107 -11.40 -3.81 -5.70
N LYS A 108 -10.80 -3.97 -6.89
CA LYS A 108 -11.55 -4.12 -8.14
C LYS A 108 -12.26 -5.49 -8.20
N LEU A 109 -13.57 -5.45 -8.38
CA LEU A 109 -14.44 -6.62 -8.55
C LEU A 109 -15.48 -6.30 -9.61
N GLN A 110 -15.77 -7.28 -10.47
CA GLN A 110 -16.81 -7.13 -11.49
C GLN A 110 -18.19 -7.10 -10.82
N LYS A 111 -19.04 -6.15 -11.24
CA LYS A 111 -20.44 -6.01 -10.76
C LYS A 111 -20.57 -5.95 -9.24
N ALA A 112 -19.60 -5.36 -8.55
CA ALA A 112 -19.60 -5.24 -7.09
C ALA A 112 -20.31 -3.99 -6.56
N GLU A 113 -20.91 -3.19 -7.43
CA GLU A 113 -21.59 -1.95 -7.05
C GLU A 113 -22.85 -2.23 -6.20
N GLN A 114 -23.04 -1.46 -5.13
CA GLN A 114 -24.23 -1.50 -4.29
C GLN A 114 -24.83 -0.11 -4.21
N ARG A 115 -26.05 0.05 -4.72
CA ARG A 115 -26.79 1.32 -4.70
C ARG A 115 -27.82 1.31 -3.59
N PHE A 116 -27.99 2.45 -2.93
CA PHE A 116 -29.03 2.63 -1.92
C PHE A 116 -29.52 4.08 -1.92
N SER A 117 -30.79 4.29 -1.59
CA SER A 117 -31.40 5.61 -1.59
C SER A 117 -31.33 6.27 -0.22
N LEU A 118 -31.33 7.60 -0.21
CA LEU A 118 -31.35 8.38 1.04
C LEU A 118 -32.63 8.14 1.87
N GLN A 119 -33.72 7.73 1.21
CA GLN A 119 -35.00 7.46 1.86
C GLN A 119 -34.96 6.16 2.68
N GLU A 120 -34.18 5.17 2.25
CA GLU A 120 -34.03 3.88 2.90
C GLU A 120 -32.89 3.86 3.93
N ALA A 121 -32.05 4.89 3.91
CA ALA A 121 -30.91 5.07 4.80
C ALA A 121 -31.36 5.23 6.25
N ARG A 122 -30.80 4.38 7.13
CA ARG A 122 -31.10 4.32 8.55
C ARG A 122 -29.88 3.85 9.35
N PRO A 123 -29.78 4.16 10.65
CA PRO A 123 -28.59 3.86 11.47
C PRO A 123 -28.30 2.36 11.65
N ASP A 124 -29.28 1.50 11.48
CA ASP A 124 -29.19 0.03 11.57
C ASP A 124 -29.31 -0.66 10.19
N GLY A 125 -29.22 0.11 9.11
CA GLY A 125 -29.39 -0.35 7.74
C GLY A 125 -28.08 -0.77 7.07
N PRO A 126 -28.15 -1.27 5.83
CA PRO A 126 -26.97 -1.56 5.02
C PRO A 126 -26.04 -0.34 4.91
N PHE A 127 -24.73 -0.56 5.06
CA PHE A 127 -23.70 0.49 5.01
C PHE A 127 -23.86 1.61 6.05
N SER A 128 -24.59 1.35 7.14
CA SER A 128 -24.58 2.25 8.29
C SER A 128 -23.30 2.11 9.10
N ALA A 129 -23.07 3.04 10.03
CA ALA A 129 -21.97 2.93 11.00
C ALA A 129 -22.02 1.59 11.75
N LEU A 130 -23.23 1.18 12.19
CA LEU A 130 -23.45 -0.10 12.86
C LEU A 130 -23.14 -1.30 11.96
N ASP A 131 -23.59 -1.31 10.69
CA ASP A 131 -23.35 -2.41 9.75
C ASP A 131 -21.87 -2.59 9.42
N VAL A 132 -21.10 -1.50 9.45
CA VAL A 132 -19.65 -1.49 9.20
C VAL A 132 -18.86 -1.87 10.46
N ALA A 133 -19.21 -1.32 11.61
CA ALA A 133 -18.51 -1.57 12.87
C ALA A 133 -18.77 -2.98 13.40
N THR A 134 -19.96 -3.52 13.13
CA THR A 134 -20.28 -4.92 13.39
C THR A 134 -19.92 -5.75 12.16
N ALA A 135 -19.50 -7.00 12.31
CA ALA A 135 -19.13 -7.87 11.17
C ALA A 135 -20.29 -8.22 10.20
N ASN A 136 -21.39 -7.46 10.20
CA ASN A 136 -22.55 -7.65 9.36
C ASN A 136 -22.24 -7.37 7.88
N LEU A 137 -21.55 -6.26 7.58
CA LEU A 137 -21.18 -5.94 6.20
C LEU A 137 -20.23 -7.01 5.61
N SER A 138 -19.25 -7.47 6.39
CA SER A 138 -18.31 -8.50 5.95
C SER A 138 -18.97 -9.88 5.78
N ARG A 139 -19.96 -10.22 6.61
CA ARG A 139 -20.78 -11.44 6.41
C ARG A 139 -21.66 -11.37 5.17
N ARG A 140 -22.24 -10.18 4.89
CA ARG A 140 -23.13 -9.98 3.74
C ARG A 140 -22.37 -9.92 2.42
N LEU A 141 -21.17 -9.34 2.42
CA LEU A 141 -20.33 -9.12 1.24
C LEU A 141 -18.91 -9.67 1.46
N PRO A 142 -18.73 -10.98 1.70
CA PRO A 142 -17.43 -11.55 2.08
C PRO A 142 -16.34 -11.33 1.04
N ALA A 143 -16.69 -11.30 -0.26
CA ALA A 143 -15.73 -11.05 -1.33
C ALA A 143 -15.05 -9.68 -1.23
N TRP A 144 -15.68 -8.68 -0.58
CA TRP A 144 -15.10 -7.35 -0.39
C TRP A 144 -13.96 -7.35 0.63
N PHE A 145 -13.97 -8.29 1.57
CA PHE A 145 -13.06 -8.38 2.72
C PHE A 145 -12.07 -9.55 2.61
N ASP A 146 -11.86 -10.05 1.39
CA ASP A 146 -10.92 -11.13 1.12
C ASP A 146 -9.47 -10.67 1.36
N VAL A 147 -8.88 -11.20 2.43
CA VAL A 147 -7.52 -10.88 2.85
C VAL A 147 -6.51 -11.20 1.75
N LYS A 148 -6.73 -12.25 0.95
CA LYS A 148 -5.78 -12.63 -0.13
C LYS A 148 -5.75 -11.62 -1.27
N ALA A 149 -6.79 -10.81 -1.41
CA ALA A 149 -6.90 -9.78 -2.43
C ALA A 149 -6.36 -8.41 -1.99
N ARG A 150 -5.91 -8.30 -0.74
CA ARG A 150 -5.22 -7.10 -0.25
C ARG A 150 -3.88 -6.92 -0.97
N VAL A 151 -3.47 -5.67 -1.11
CA VAL A 151 -2.24 -5.28 -1.80
C VAL A 151 -1.01 -5.93 -1.16
N ASP A 152 -1.01 -6.04 0.16
CA ASP A 152 0.08 -6.67 0.92
C ASP A 152 0.28 -8.14 0.54
N SER A 153 -0.81 -8.88 0.53
CA SER A 153 -0.85 -10.32 0.32
C SER A 153 -0.48 -10.65 -1.11
N LYS A 154 -0.97 -9.86 -2.08
CA LYS A 154 -0.59 -10.02 -3.48
C LYS A 154 0.88 -9.65 -3.73
N LEU A 155 1.39 -8.57 -3.15
CA LEU A 155 2.78 -8.17 -3.30
C LEU A 155 3.72 -9.23 -2.72
N LEU A 156 3.40 -9.74 -1.52
CA LEU A 156 4.13 -10.84 -0.87
C LEU A 156 4.11 -12.13 -1.70
N ALA A 157 2.96 -12.47 -2.31
CA ALA A 157 2.84 -13.64 -3.17
C ALA A 157 3.71 -13.50 -4.43
N ASN A 158 3.57 -12.39 -5.16
CA ASN A 158 4.36 -12.11 -6.36
C ASN A 158 5.86 -12.11 -6.08
N LEU A 159 6.25 -11.56 -4.94
CA LEU A 159 7.63 -11.54 -4.48
C LEU A 159 8.16 -12.95 -4.19
N SER A 160 7.40 -13.77 -3.45
CA SER A 160 7.77 -15.17 -3.18
C SER A 160 7.95 -15.99 -4.46
N VAL A 161 7.06 -15.80 -5.44
CA VAL A 161 7.17 -16.42 -6.77
C VAL A 161 8.41 -15.92 -7.50
N THR A 162 8.68 -14.62 -7.47
CA THR A 162 9.85 -14.02 -8.15
C THR A 162 11.16 -14.51 -7.55
N VAL A 163 11.26 -14.56 -6.22
CA VAL A 163 12.42 -15.13 -5.51
C VAL A 163 12.64 -16.58 -5.91
N SER A 164 11.57 -17.38 -5.99
CA SER A 164 11.65 -18.79 -6.39
C SER A 164 12.15 -18.95 -7.84
N LYS A 165 11.64 -18.13 -8.77
CA LYS A 165 12.08 -18.10 -10.18
C LYS A 165 13.55 -17.68 -10.31
N LEU A 166 13.94 -16.61 -9.62
CA LEU A 166 15.33 -16.12 -9.59
C LEU A 166 16.29 -17.18 -9.03
N ALA A 167 15.93 -17.82 -7.92
CA ALA A 167 16.76 -18.85 -7.31
C ALA A 167 16.91 -20.10 -8.20
N GLY A 168 15.89 -20.42 -9.01
CA GLY A 168 15.91 -21.53 -9.95
C GLY A 168 16.80 -21.27 -11.16
N THR A 169 16.51 -20.22 -11.93
CA THR A 169 17.10 -19.97 -13.26
C THR A 169 17.60 -18.54 -13.48
N GLY A 170 17.46 -17.65 -12.50
CA GLY A 170 17.79 -16.23 -12.64
C GLY A 170 19.28 -15.87 -12.51
N PHE A 171 20.15 -16.80 -12.09
CA PHE A 171 21.57 -16.50 -11.86
C PHE A 171 22.50 -17.45 -12.62
N ARG A 172 23.54 -16.88 -13.23
CA ARG A 172 24.69 -17.58 -13.81
C ARG A 172 25.67 -17.95 -12.70
N GLY A 173 26.33 -19.10 -12.83
CA GLY A 173 27.54 -19.42 -12.05
C GLY A 173 27.39 -19.59 -10.53
N ALA A 174 26.19 -19.46 -9.95
CA ALA A 174 26.00 -19.65 -8.52
C ALA A 174 26.22 -21.13 -8.12
N ALA A 175 27.21 -21.35 -7.25
CA ALA A 175 27.77 -22.66 -6.92
C ALA A 175 26.83 -23.54 -6.07
N LYS A 176 25.93 -22.96 -5.27
CA LYS A 176 24.98 -23.69 -4.40
C LYS A 176 23.57 -23.09 -4.43
N THR A 177 22.57 -23.94 -4.21
CA THR A 177 21.14 -23.54 -4.14
C THR A 177 20.87 -22.54 -3.01
N SER A 178 21.57 -22.65 -1.88
CA SER A 178 21.48 -21.70 -0.75
C SER A 178 21.89 -20.29 -1.16
N ASP A 179 22.95 -20.17 -1.96
CA ASP A 179 23.51 -18.88 -2.37
C ASP A 179 22.59 -18.21 -3.38
N ARG A 180 21.99 -18.98 -4.30
CA ARG A 180 20.97 -18.49 -5.24
C ARG A 180 19.74 -17.94 -4.54
N LYS A 181 19.28 -18.63 -3.49
CA LYS A 181 18.13 -18.17 -2.70
C LYS A 181 18.46 -16.85 -2.00
N ARG A 182 19.59 -16.78 -1.29
CA ARG A 182 20.05 -15.54 -0.64
C ARG A 182 20.20 -14.39 -1.64
N TRP A 183 20.79 -14.65 -2.81
CA TRP A 183 20.92 -13.64 -3.87
C TRP A 183 19.58 -13.17 -4.41
N ALA A 184 18.61 -14.08 -4.60
CA ALA A 184 17.26 -13.72 -5.00
C ALA A 184 16.58 -12.82 -3.96
N GLU A 185 16.71 -13.15 -2.67
CA GLU A 185 16.13 -12.39 -1.55
C GLU A 185 16.77 -11.00 -1.44
N LEU A 186 18.11 -10.92 -1.48
CA LEU A 186 18.85 -9.65 -1.48
C LEU A 186 18.46 -8.77 -2.66
N LEU A 187 18.44 -9.35 -3.87
CA LEU A 187 18.10 -8.64 -5.10
C LEU A 187 16.68 -8.06 -5.04
N MET A 188 15.72 -8.86 -4.60
CA MET A 188 14.35 -8.39 -4.48
C MET A 188 14.17 -7.35 -3.35
N GLY A 189 14.90 -7.49 -2.25
CA GLY A 189 14.98 -6.47 -1.21
C GLY A 189 15.47 -5.12 -1.77
N GLN A 190 16.53 -5.14 -2.57
CA GLN A 190 17.03 -3.93 -3.26
C GLN A 190 15.99 -3.35 -4.22
N VAL A 191 15.36 -4.19 -5.05
CA VAL A 191 14.34 -3.74 -6.01
C VAL A 191 13.17 -3.06 -5.29
N LEU A 192 12.68 -3.63 -4.19
CA LEU A 192 11.61 -3.06 -3.38
C LEU A 192 12.04 -1.75 -2.70
N PHE A 193 13.24 -1.72 -2.11
CA PHE A 193 13.79 -0.55 -1.43
C PHE A 193 13.94 0.64 -2.40
N ILE A 194 14.53 0.40 -3.56
CA ILE A 194 14.73 1.44 -4.58
C ILE A 194 13.37 1.90 -5.13
N SER A 195 12.46 0.98 -5.45
CA SER A 195 11.10 1.33 -5.91
C SER A 195 10.37 2.21 -4.88
N TYR A 196 10.54 1.91 -3.59
CA TYR A 196 9.98 2.73 -2.51
C TYR A 196 10.55 4.15 -2.50
N LEU A 197 11.87 4.31 -2.63
CA LEU A 197 12.50 5.62 -2.66
C LEU A 197 12.10 6.44 -3.89
N GLU A 198 12.00 5.78 -5.06
CA GLU A 198 11.59 6.43 -6.31
C GLU A 198 10.13 6.88 -6.26
N HIS A 199 9.20 6.00 -5.86
CA HIS A 199 7.77 6.33 -5.81
C HIS A 199 7.44 7.42 -4.77
N ARG A 200 8.24 7.56 -3.71
CA ARG A 200 8.10 8.64 -2.72
C ARG A 200 8.83 9.93 -3.09
N GLU A 201 9.36 10.02 -4.30
CA GLU A 201 10.13 11.16 -4.81
C GLU A 201 11.39 11.48 -3.98
N ILE A 202 11.84 10.55 -3.13
CA ILE A 202 13.12 10.67 -2.40
C ILE A 202 14.27 10.53 -3.40
N VAL A 203 14.17 9.53 -4.27
CA VAL A 203 15.02 9.32 -5.44
C VAL A 203 14.25 9.78 -6.68
N GLY A 204 13.70 11.01 -6.63
CA GLY A 204 12.95 11.61 -7.74
C GLY A 204 13.86 12.16 -8.85
N VAL A 205 13.26 12.86 -9.82
CA VAL A 205 13.95 13.43 -10.99
C VAL A 205 15.16 14.29 -10.59
N THR A 206 15.00 15.14 -9.56
CA THR A 206 16.06 16.02 -9.07
C THR A 206 17.25 15.25 -8.50
N TYR A 207 17.00 14.19 -7.73
CA TYR A 207 18.06 13.34 -7.18
C TYR A 207 18.81 12.64 -8.31
N ARG A 208 18.06 12.01 -9.22
CA ARG A 208 18.61 11.27 -10.36
C ARG A 208 19.49 12.15 -11.26
N GLY A 209 19.04 13.37 -11.57
CA GLY A 209 19.83 14.33 -12.34
C GLY A 209 21.10 14.82 -11.62
N ARG A 210 21.07 14.96 -10.28
CA ARG A 210 22.25 15.36 -9.49
C ARG A 210 23.28 14.24 -9.34
N ARG A 211 22.82 12.99 -9.26
CA ARG A 211 23.67 11.81 -9.06
C ARG A 211 24.06 11.09 -10.35
N ASP A 212 23.50 11.53 -11.47
CA ASP A 212 23.68 10.97 -12.82
C ASP A 212 23.33 9.47 -12.85
N VAL A 213 22.09 9.17 -12.44
CA VAL A 213 21.56 7.79 -12.38
C VAL A 213 20.20 7.67 -13.05
N GLY A 214 19.94 6.51 -13.65
CA GLY A 214 18.65 6.19 -14.27
C GLY A 214 17.58 5.77 -13.27
N GLU A 215 16.34 5.65 -13.75
CA GLU A 215 15.23 5.02 -13.01
C GLU A 215 15.40 3.50 -13.04
N LEU A 216 15.18 2.82 -11.90
CA LEU A 216 15.43 1.38 -11.77
C LEU A 216 14.71 0.57 -12.85
N HIS A 217 13.44 0.86 -13.10
CA HIS A 217 12.64 0.11 -14.06
C HIS A 217 13.19 0.23 -15.49
N ASP A 218 13.64 1.42 -15.90
CA ASP A 218 14.26 1.62 -17.21
C ASP A 218 15.59 0.88 -17.33
N LEU A 219 16.40 0.91 -16.26
CA LEU A 219 17.68 0.20 -16.21
C LEU A 219 17.47 -1.32 -16.31
N VAL A 220 16.50 -1.87 -15.57
CA VAL A 220 16.13 -3.29 -15.64
C VAL A 220 15.58 -3.65 -17.01
N ALA A 221 14.69 -2.83 -17.57
CA ALA A 221 14.09 -3.09 -18.88
C ALA A 221 15.11 -3.07 -20.03
N ARG A 222 16.19 -2.30 -19.90
CA ARG A 222 17.31 -2.27 -20.86
C ARG A 222 18.43 -3.26 -20.52
N MET A 223 18.28 -4.02 -19.43
CA MET A 223 19.32 -4.89 -18.88
C MET A 223 20.65 -4.16 -18.63
N ASP A 224 20.58 -2.88 -18.25
CA ASP A 224 21.73 -2.01 -18.02
C ASP A 224 22.38 -2.27 -16.65
N ARG A 225 23.25 -3.28 -16.62
CA ARG A 225 23.97 -3.69 -15.40
C ARG A 225 24.81 -2.58 -14.80
N GLU A 226 25.47 -1.79 -15.65
CA GLU A 226 26.35 -0.73 -15.17
C GLU A 226 25.54 0.41 -14.58
N GLY A 227 24.44 0.81 -15.23
CA GLY A 227 23.53 1.81 -14.70
C GLY A 227 22.92 1.39 -13.35
N VAL A 228 22.53 0.12 -13.19
CA VAL A 228 22.06 -0.40 -11.88
C VAL A 228 23.18 -0.35 -10.83
N ARG A 229 24.41 -0.75 -11.19
CA ARG A 229 25.55 -0.72 -10.28
C ARG A 229 25.82 0.69 -9.76
N VAL A 230 25.82 1.69 -10.64
CA VAL A 230 26.01 3.09 -10.28
C VAL A 230 24.85 3.58 -9.40
N LEU A 231 23.59 3.26 -9.73
CA LEU A 231 22.42 3.59 -8.91
C LEU A 231 22.57 3.03 -7.48
N VAL A 232 22.86 1.74 -7.36
CA VAL A 232 23.03 1.04 -6.07
C VAL A 232 24.18 1.66 -5.25
N ASP A 233 25.30 2.03 -5.88
CA ASP A 233 26.43 2.68 -5.20
C ASP A 233 26.10 4.10 -4.70
N ARG A 234 25.37 4.90 -5.49
CA ARG A 234 24.91 6.22 -5.06
C ARG A 234 23.97 6.11 -3.87
N LEU A 235 23.03 5.17 -3.92
CA LEU A 235 22.09 4.94 -2.83
C LEU A 235 22.78 4.43 -1.57
N ARG A 236 23.79 3.55 -1.69
CA ARG A 236 24.60 3.10 -0.55
C ARG A 236 25.26 4.28 0.14
N GLY A 237 25.86 5.19 -0.62
CA GLY A 237 26.54 6.36 -0.08
C GLY A 237 25.60 7.35 0.62
N ASP A 238 24.34 7.44 0.18
CA ASP A 238 23.40 8.46 0.65
C ASP A 238 22.45 7.99 1.75
N PHE A 239 21.97 6.75 1.67
CA PHE A 239 20.95 6.20 2.57
C PHE A 239 21.48 5.06 3.44
N ASN A 240 22.58 4.41 3.02
CA ASN A 240 23.04 3.14 3.60
C ASN A 240 21.92 2.07 3.58
N GLY A 241 22.11 0.96 4.30
CA GLY A 241 21.08 -0.04 4.54
C GLY A 241 21.54 -1.46 4.25
N ASP A 242 20.91 -2.44 4.89
CA ASP A 242 21.36 -3.83 4.88
C ASP A 242 21.32 -4.46 3.48
N PHE A 243 20.36 -4.06 2.65
CA PHE A 243 20.28 -4.50 1.25
C PHE A 243 21.37 -3.88 0.34
N LEU A 244 22.04 -2.83 0.81
CA LEU A 244 23.10 -2.13 0.08
C LEU A 244 24.48 -2.39 0.71
N GLY A 245 24.65 -3.56 1.32
CA GLY A 245 25.89 -4.00 1.96
C GLY A 245 27.05 -4.27 0.99
N ASP A 246 28.06 -4.98 1.47
CA ASP A 246 29.25 -5.28 0.68
C ASP A 246 28.98 -6.24 -0.48
N ASP A 247 28.01 -7.15 -0.32
CA ASP A 247 27.56 -8.11 -1.34
C ASP A 247 26.49 -7.55 -2.29
N ARG A 248 26.19 -6.24 -2.22
CA ARG A 248 25.10 -5.61 -2.99
C ARG A 248 25.16 -5.82 -4.50
N HIS A 249 26.36 -6.01 -5.06
CA HIS A 249 26.59 -6.13 -6.50
C HIS A 249 26.62 -7.58 -7.00
N ASP A 250 26.81 -8.54 -6.09
CA ASP A 250 26.91 -9.96 -6.41
C ASP A 250 25.68 -10.47 -7.19
N PRO A 251 24.42 -10.24 -6.74
CA PRO A 251 23.26 -10.73 -7.46
C PRO A 251 23.11 -10.08 -8.84
N TRP A 252 23.35 -8.77 -8.97
CA TRP A 252 23.25 -8.06 -10.25
C TRP A 252 24.30 -8.52 -11.27
N THR A 253 25.51 -8.83 -10.80
CA THR A 253 26.60 -9.34 -11.62
C THR A 253 26.27 -10.74 -12.15
N ALA A 254 25.70 -11.59 -11.29
CA ALA A 254 25.34 -12.95 -11.64
C ALA A 254 24.02 -13.08 -12.42
N LEU A 255 23.17 -12.05 -12.43
CA LEU A 255 21.82 -12.10 -13.02
C LEU A 255 21.87 -12.54 -14.49
N THR A 256 21.02 -13.46 -14.92
CA THR A 256 20.83 -13.81 -16.34
C THR A 256 19.92 -12.79 -17.02
N ASP A 257 19.83 -12.85 -18.35
CA ASP A 257 18.87 -12.04 -19.11
C ASP A 257 17.43 -12.47 -18.73
N ASP A 258 17.18 -13.77 -18.54
CA ASP A 258 15.94 -14.29 -17.94
C ASP A 258 15.68 -13.71 -16.53
N GLY A 259 16.73 -13.53 -15.73
CA GLY A 259 16.66 -12.90 -14.42
C GLY A 259 16.20 -11.44 -14.52
N PHE A 260 16.75 -10.67 -15.46
CA PHE A 260 16.27 -9.33 -15.77
C PHE A 260 14.81 -9.33 -16.24
N ASP A 261 14.40 -10.31 -17.05
CA ASP A 261 13.01 -10.43 -17.47
C ASP A 261 12.06 -10.75 -16.30
N PHE A 262 12.47 -11.55 -15.32
CA PHE A 262 11.67 -11.75 -14.10
C PHE A 262 11.54 -10.46 -13.30
N LEU A 263 12.61 -9.69 -13.14
CA LEU A 263 12.56 -8.38 -12.49
C LEU A 263 11.66 -7.40 -13.27
N ASN A 264 11.79 -7.38 -14.59
CA ASN A 264 10.99 -6.55 -15.47
C ASN A 264 9.50 -6.94 -15.38
N GLN A 265 9.15 -8.23 -15.34
CA GLN A 265 7.76 -8.68 -15.13
C GLN A 265 7.22 -8.25 -13.75
N PHE A 266 8.04 -8.36 -12.70
CA PHE A 266 7.67 -7.90 -11.36
C PHE A 266 7.43 -6.37 -11.34
N LEU A 267 8.33 -5.59 -11.96
CA LEU A 267 8.26 -4.13 -12.03
C LEU A 267 7.17 -3.61 -12.99
N ARG A 268 6.90 -4.35 -14.08
CA ARG A 268 5.75 -4.16 -14.99
C ARG A 268 4.43 -4.66 -14.41
N ARG A 269 4.51 -5.36 -13.27
CA ARG A 269 3.36 -5.72 -12.43
C ARG A 269 2.43 -6.73 -13.12
N THR A 270 3.05 -7.73 -13.75
CA THR A 270 2.38 -8.93 -14.21
C THR A 270 2.19 -9.88 -13.03
N ASP A 271 1.01 -10.48 -12.88
CA ASP A 271 0.78 -11.62 -12.02
C ASP A 271 1.79 -12.72 -12.38
N MET A 272 2.71 -13.01 -11.45
CA MET A 272 3.88 -13.83 -11.74
C MET A 272 3.55 -15.31 -11.88
N GLU A 273 2.34 -15.73 -11.50
CA GLU A 273 1.84 -17.10 -11.63
C GLU A 273 1.14 -17.31 -12.98
N THR A 274 0.36 -16.33 -13.43
CA THR A 274 -0.51 -16.44 -14.61
C THR A 274 -0.01 -15.68 -15.84
N GLY A 275 0.95 -14.77 -15.68
CA GLY A 275 1.46 -13.93 -16.77
C GLY A 275 0.49 -12.82 -17.22
N GLN A 276 -0.63 -12.61 -16.52
CA GLN A 276 -1.60 -11.56 -16.81
C GLN A 276 -1.26 -10.27 -16.06
N GLY A 277 -1.49 -9.09 -16.66
CA GLY A 277 -1.35 -7.82 -15.95
C GLY A 277 -2.33 -7.73 -14.79
N ASP A 278 -1.87 -7.31 -13.61
CA ASP A 278 -2.76 -7.10 -12.46
C ASP A 278 -3.73 -5.94 -12.74
N PHE A 279 -4.98 -6.02 -12.28
CA PHE A 279 -6.00 -5.00 -12.58
C PHE A 279 -5.63 -3.59 -12.08
N TRP A 280 -4.79 -3.50 -11.04
CA TRP A 280 -4.25 -2.26 -10.49
C TRP A 280 -2.81 -2.43 -10.02
N ASN A 281 -2.00 -1.41 -10.31
CA ASN A 281 -0.59 -1.35 -9.99
C ASN A 281 -0.31 -1.08 -8.50
N TYR A 282 0.74 -1.69 -7.96
CA TYR A 282 1.37 -1.29 -6.70
C TYR A 282 1.94 0.13 -6.79
N ASP A 283 1.72 0.91 -5.74
CA ASP A 283 2.28 2.23 -5.60
C ASP A 283 2.79 2.45 -4.17
N PHE A 284 4.11 2.33 -4.02
CA PHE A 284 4.81 2.50 -2.74
C PHE A 284 4.72 3.91 -2.14
N SER A 285 4.23 4.91 -2.90
CA SER A 285 3.90 6.21 -2.32
C SER A 285 2.73 6.13 -1.34
N TYR A 286 1.86 5.13 -1.52
CA TYR A 286 0.69 4.89 -0.67
C TYR A 286 0.85 3.64 0.21
N ILE A 287 1.70 2.68 -0.17
CA ILE A 287 1.95 1.50 0.67
C ILE A 287 2.68 1.92 1.96
N PRO A 288 2.16 1.51 3.13
CA PRO A 288 2.78 1.79 4.43
C PRO A 288 4.19 1.15 4.53
N VAL A 289 5.12 1.81 5.21
CA VAL A 289 6.51 1.34 5.41
C VAL A 289 6.57 0.00 6.17
N GLU A 290 5.56 -0.24 7.00
CA GLU A 290 5.28 -1.45 7.77
C GLU A 290 5.29 -2.70 6.89
N LEU A 291 4.81 -2.57 5.64
CA LEU A 291 4.84 -3.66 4.68
C LEU A 291 6.27 -4.04 4.31
N LEU A 292 7.14 -3.05 4.12
CA LEU A 292 8.55 -3.29 3.83
C LEU A 292 9.23 -3.94 5.04
N SER A 293 8.89 -3.54 6.26
CA SER A 293 9.44 -4.18 7.46
C SER A 293 9.05 -5.66 7.58
N GLY A 294 7.79 -6.03 7.30
CA GLY A 294 7.39 -7.44 7.24
C GLY A 294 8.05 -8.24 6.11
N LEU A 295 8.54 -7.55 5.07
CA LEU A 295 9.38 -8.12 4.03
C LEU A 295 10.81 -8.35 4.52
N TYR A 296 11.42 -7.36 5.19
CA TYR A 296 12.72 -7.50 5.85
C TYR A 296 12.74 -8.72 6.78
N GLU A 297 11.71 -8.91 7.62
CA GLU A 297 11.62 -10.08 8.51
C GLU A 297 11.60 -11.41 7.77
N LYS A 298 10.87 -11.50 6.66
CA LYS A 298 10.72 -12.76 5.92
C LYS A 298 11.98 -13.21 5.18
N PHE A 299 12.91 -12.30 4.93
CA PHE A 299 14.16 -12.59 4.19
C PHE A 299 15.38 -12.78 5.08
N LEU A 300 15.25 -12.54 6.39
CA LEU A 300 16.31 -12.85 7.34
C LEU A 300 16.22 -14.32 7.77
N THR A 301 17.35 -15.01 7.86
CA THR A 301 17.35 -16.31 8.55
C THR A 301 17.04 -16.10 10.03
N PRO A 302 16.49 -17.11 10.74
CA PRO A 302 16.24 -17.00 12.17
C PRO A 302 17.47 -16.56 12.98
N GLU A 303 18.67 -16.97 12.56
CA GLU A 303 19.92 -16.53 13.21
C GLU A 303 20.23 -15.05 12.95
N GLN A 304 20.01 -14.56 11.73
CA GLN A 304 20.19 -13.14 11.38
C GLN A 304 19.16 -12.26 12.07
N GLN A 305 17.89 -12.69 12.07
CA GLN A 305 16.81 -11.98 12.73
C GLN A 305 17.02 -11.85 14.25
N ALA A 306 17.53 -12.90 14.90
CA ALA A 306 17.88 -12.88 16.31
C ALA A 306 19.11 -12.03 16.63
N LYS A 307 20.10 -12.01 15.74
CA LYS A 307 21.34 -11.23 15.91
C LYS A 307 21.13 -9.74 15.68
N ASP A 308 20.37 -9.39 14.66
CA ASP A 308 20.18 -8.01 14.21
C ASP A 308 18.95 -7.35 14.88
N GLY A 309 18.19 -8.11 15.68
CA GLY A 309 17.01 -7.62 16.40
C GLY A 309 15.89 -7.14 15.47
N ALA A 310 15.87 -7.66 14.24
CA ALA A 310 15.00 -7.21 13.16
C ALA A 310 13.58 -7.79 13.31
N TYR A 311 12.90 -7.37 14.38
CA TYR A 311 11.48 -7.62 14.58
C TYR A 311 10.73 -6.30 14.38
N TYR A 312 9.85 -6.29 13.39
CA TYR A 312 8.88 -5.24 13.20
C TYR A 312 7.95 -5.19 14.42
N THR A 313 7.85 -4.02 15.03
CA THR A 313 6.86 -3.75 16.06
C THR A 313 5.59 -3.27 15.38
N PRO A 314 4.46 -4.01 15.47
CA PRO A 314 3.17 -3.56 14.96
C PRO A 314 2.87 -2.12 15.38
N ARG A 315 2.40 -1.28 14.44
CA ARG A 315 2.15 0.16 14.65
C ARG A 315 1.28 0.44 15.88
N ASN A 316 0.27 -0.39 16.14
CA ASN A 316 -0.57 -0.28 17.35
C ASN A 316 0.23 -0.50 18.65
N LEU A 317 1.18 -1.45 18.66
CA LEU A 317 2.08 -1.68 19.80
C LEU A 317 3.13 -0.57 19.93
N ALA A 318 3.67 -0.07 18.81
CA ALA A 318 4.58 1.07 18.82
C ALA A 318 3.90 2.33 19.37
N MET A 319 2.67 2.60 18.94
CA MET A 319 1.85 3.70 19.46
C MET A 319 1.53 3.53 20.94
N LEU A 320 1.14 2.33 21.38
CA LEU A 320 0.93 2.05 22.80
C LEU A 320 2.20 2.33 23.62
N ALA A 321 3.37 1.92 23.15
CA ALA A 321 4.64 2.18 23.84
C ALA A 321 4.95 3.68 23.94
N VAL A 322 4.70 4.44 22.86
CA VAL A 322 4.84 5.90 22.85
C VAL A 322 3.85 6.56 23.80
N GLU A 323 2.58 6.15 23.79
CA GLU A 323 1.55 6.65 24.71
C GLU A 323 1.95 6.41 26.17
N GLN A 324 2.39 5.19 26.50
CA GLN A 324 2.87 4.87 27.85
C GLN A 324 4.09 5.70 28.25
N ALA A 325 5.05 5.89 27.33
CA ALA A 325 6.23 6.71 27.59
C ALA A 325 5.88 8.19 27.81
N LEU A 326 4.91 8.72 27.07
CA LEU A 326 4.42 10.10 27.22
C LEU A 326 3.58 10.27 28.49
N MET A 327 2.77 9.29 28.87
CA MET A 327 2.03 9.29 30.14
C MET A 327 2.94 9.23 31.36
N ALA A 328 4.10 8.59 31.24
CA ALA A 328 5.12 8.50 32.28
C ALA A 328 6.10 9.69 32.27
N SER A 329 5.97 10.62 31.33
CA SER A 329 6.80 11.84 31.27
C SER A 329 6.24 12.92 32.20
N PRO A 330 7.06 13.54 33.06
CA PRO A 330 6.62 14.51 34.07
C PRO A 330 6.16 15.86 33.52
#